data_AF-A0A2E1HI39-F1
#
_entry.id   AF-A0A2E1HI39-F1
#
_cell.length_a   1.000
_cell.length_b   1.000
_cell.length_c   1.000
_cell.angle_alpha   90.00
_cell.angle_beta   90.00
_cell.angle_gamma   90.00
#
_symmetry.space_group_name_H-M   'P 1'
#
loop_
_entity.id
_entity.type
_entity.pdbx_description
1 polymer ?
#
loop_
_entity_poly.entity_id
_entity_poly.type
_entity_poly.pdbx_seq_one_letter_code
_entity_poly.pdbx_strand_id
1 'polypeptide(L)'
;MALGVGQGLAQPAISPEDDPIAGDPTSALVEVSLGDWSVKTSIAEKLSRKTSEIPLTVKVSPDIASDVCPLDAGDLEQQVVISPTRTCAAKKTTEALEAEVRKVVLPAE
;
A
#
# COMPACT_ATOMS: atom_id res chain seq x y z
N MET A 1 33.34 23.12 43.01
CA MET A 1 32.50 22.11 42.34
C MET A 1 32.64 22.36 40.84
N ALA A 2 33.71 21.84 40.22
CA ALA A 2 33.75 20.66 39.32
C ALA A 2 33.03 20.91 37.98
N LEU A 3 33.74 21.37 36.93
CA LEU A 3 34.47 20.62 35.87
C LEU A 3 33.57 19.78 34.96
N GLY A 4 33.63 20.04 33.65
CA GLY A 4 33.05 19.16 32.62
C GLY A 4 33.12 19.69 31.18
N VAL A 5 34.32 19.93 30.65
CA VAL A 5 34.56 20.01 29.20
C VAL A 5 34.40 18.61 28.60
N GLY A 6 33.62 18.48 27.52
CA GLY A 6 33.54 17.28 26.70
C GLY A 6 33.47 17.65 25.22
N GLN A 7 34.62 17.72 24.57
CA GLN A 7 34.75 17.67 23.11
C GLN A 7 34.45 16.23 22.67
N GLY A 8 33.51 16.05 21.74
CA GLY A 8 33.13 14.75 21.21
C GLY A 8 32.78 14.84 19.72
N LEU A 9 33.68 14.31 18.92
CA LEU A 9 33.68 14.12 17.47
C LEU A 9 32.34 13.66 16.83
N ALA A 10 32.24 14.00 15.54
CA ALA A 10 31.45 13.35 14.48
C ALA A 10 29.97 13.75 14.34
N GLN A 11 29.69 14.44 13.23
CA GLN A 11 28.38 14.57 12.59
C GLN A 11 27.78 13.17 12.31
N PRO A 12 26.45 13.08 12.20
CA PRO A 12 25.92 13.02 10.86
C PRO A 12 25.19 14.33 10.58
N ALA A 13 25.48 14.93 9.43
CA ALA A 13 24.49 15.74 8.78
C ALA A 13 23.30 14.79 8.55
N ILE A 14 22.29 14.90 9.40
CA ILE A 14 20.95 14.45 9.07
C ILE A 14 20.57 15.30 7.86
N SER A 15 20.78 14.74 6.66
CA SER A 15 20.07 15.19 5.48
C SER A 15 18.59 15.32 5.87
N PRO A 16 17.95 16.49 5.74
CA PRO A 16 16.50 16.55 5.64
C PRO A 16 16.12 16.05 4.25
N GLU A 17 16.44 14.80 3.96
CA GLU A 17 15.95 14.07 2.80
C GLU A 17 15.08 12.96 3.37
N ASP A 18 13.84 12.92 2.90
CA ASP A 18 12.76 12.05 3.36
C ASP A 18 12.04 12.51 4.64
N ASP A 19 11.38 13.67 4.54
CA ASP A 19 10.11 13.88 5.24
C ASP A 19 9.07 12.97 4.54
N PRO A 20 8.58 11.87 5.15
CA PRO A 20 7.69 10.95 4.45
C PRO A 20 6.24 11.44 4.43
N ILE A 21 6.00 12.75 4.54
CA ILE A 21 4.67 13.32 4.77
C ILE A 21 4.44 14.54 3.88
N ALA A 22 4.57 14.36 2.56
CA ALA A 22 4.02 15.29 1.59
C ALA A 22 3.61 14.60 0.28
N GLY A 23 3.23 13.32 0.34
CA GLY A 23 2.41 12.76 -0.72
C GLY A 23 0.98 13.22 -0.48
N ASP A 24 0.35 13.90 -1.43
CA ASP A 24 -1.08 14.23 -1.35
C ASP A 24 -1.84 13.00 -0.82
N PRO A 25 -2.66 13.14 0.24
CA PRO A 25 -3.39 12.00 0.79
C PRO A 25 -4.33 11.39 -0.26
N THR A 26 -4.68 12.13 -1.31
CA THR A 26 -5.49 11.63 -2.43
C THR A 26 -4.67 10.87 -3.48
N SER A 27 -3.34 11.04 -3.51
CA SER A 27 -2.41 10.39 -4.45
C SER A 27 -1.69 9.18 -3.85
N ALA A 28 -1.78 8.96 -2.54
CA ALA A 28 -1.18 7.81 -1.88
C ALA A 28 -1.89 6.51 -2.31
N LEU A 29 -1.13 5.58 -2.90
CA LEU A 29 -1.61 4.25 -3.26
C LEU A 29 -2.07 3.49 -2.01
N VAL A 30 -3.16 2.74 -2.15
CA VAL A 30 -3.71 1.85 -1.13
C VAL A 30 -3.26 0.43 -1.44
N GLU A 31 -2.67 -0.23 -0.45
CA GLU A 31 -2.32 -1.64 -0.54
C GLU A 31 -3.56 -2.50 -0.25
N VAL A 32 -4.11 -3.08 -1.31
CA VAL A 32 -5.27 -3.95 -1.23
C VAL A 32 -4.81 -5.40 -1.10
N SER A 33 -5.12 -6.01 0.04
CA SER A 33 -4.97 -7.41 0.33
C SER A 33 -6.00 -8.25 -0.42
N LEU A 34 -5.48 -9.17 -1.22
CA LEU A 34 -6.19 -10.20 -1.98
C LEU A 34 -6.17 -11.54 -1.21
N GLY A 35 -6.03 -11.48 0.12
CA GLY A 35 -6.00 -12.67 0.98
C GLY A 35 -7.33 -13.42 1.06
N ASP A 36 -8.44 -12.80 0.63
CA ASP A 36 -9.74 -13.46 0.55
C ASP A 36 -9.75 -14.51 -0.57
N TRP A 37 -10.04 -15.77 -0.21
CA TRP A 37 -9.99 -16.90 -1.15
C TRP A 37 -10.97 -16.73 -2.33
N SER A 38 -12.13 -16.12 -2.10
CA SER A 38 -13.15 -15.90 -3.14
C SER A 38 -12.67 -14.87 -4.16
N VAL A 39 -12.11 -13.75 -3.67
CA VAL A 39 -11.53 -12.70 -4.51
C VAL A 39 -10.34 -13.23 -5.30
N LYS A 40 -9.41 -13.91 -4.61
CA LYS A 40 -8.21 -14.48 -5.22
C LYS A 40 -8.54 -15.52 -6.30
N THR A 41 -9.52 -16.39 -6.05
CA THR A 41 -9.97 -17.39 -7.03
C THR A 41 -10.64 -16.71 -8.22
N SER A 42 -11.53 -15.75 -7.99
CA SER A 42 -12.21 -15.01 -9.06
C SER A 42 -11.22 -14.29 -9.98
N ILE A 43 -10.23 -13.60 -9.41
CA ILE A 43 -9.18 -12.92 -10.18
C ILE A 43 -8.33 -13.93 -10.97
N ALA A 44 -7.96 -15.06 -10.34
CA ALA A 44 -7.21 -16.12 -11.01
C ALA A 44 -7.98 -16.69 -12.21
N GLU A 45 -9.27 -16.99 -12.06
CA GLU A 45 -10.11 -17.47 -13.16
C GLU A 45 -10.22 -16.46 -14.30
N LYS A 46 -10.47 -15.19 -13.96
CA LYS A 46 -10.58 -14.09 -14.93
C LYS A 46 -9.30 -13.86 -15.72
N LEU A 47 -8.15 -13.91 -15.04
CA LEU A 47 -6.84 -13.78 -15.67
C LEU A 47 -6.35 -15.10 -16.30
N SER A 48 -7.11 -16.19 -16.18
CA SER A 48 -6.71 -17.54 -16.59
C SER A 48 -5.35 -17.94 -16.04
N ARG A 49 -5.14 -17.69 -14.74
CA ARG A 49 -3.91 -17.94 -13.99
C ARG A 49 -4.17 -18.84 -12.79
N LYS A 50 -3.11 -19.41 -12.23
CA LYS A 50 -3.23 -20.15 -10.95
C LYS A 50 -3.37 -19.16 -9.81
N THR A 51 -4.15 -19.52 -8.79
CA THR A 51 -4.25 -18.70 -7.57
C THR A 51 -2.89 -18.46 -6.92
N SER A 52 -1.95 -19.39 -7.01
CA SER A 52 -0.57 -19.21 -6.52
C SER A 52 0.22 -18.13 -7.26
N GLU A 53 -0.14 -17.78 -8.50
CA GLU A 53 0.47 -16.70 -9.27
C GLU A 53 -0.14 -15.34 -8.93
N ILE A 54 -1.30 -15.31 -8.26
CA ILE A 54 -1.94 -14.07 -7.83
C ILE A 54 -1.26 -13.58 -6.54
N PRO A 55 -0.76 -12.32 -6.53
CA PRO A 55 -0.11 -11.76 -5.35
C PRO A 55 -1.09 -11.67 -4.17
N LEU A 56 -0.55 -11.65 -2.95
CA LEU A 56 -1.37 -11.49 -1.75
C LEU A 56 -1.80 -10.05 -1.54
N THR A 57 -1.06 -9.09 -2.09
CA THR A 57 -1.34 -7.66 -2.01
C THR A 57 -1.06 -6.98 -3.35
N VAL A 58 -1.84 -5.95 -3.67
CA VAL A 58 -1.65 -5.10 -4.86
C VAL A 58 -1.82 -3.64 -4.46
N LYS A 59 -0.97 -2.76 -4.98
CA LYS A 59 -1.08 -1.32 -4.74
C LYS A 59 -1.97 -0.70 -5.80
N VAL A 60 -3.05 -0.05 -5.39
CA VAL A 60 -4.04 0.53 -6.30
C VAL A 60 -4.38 1.96 -5.87
N SER A 61 -4.98 2.72 -6.78
CA SER A 61 -5.51 4.05 -6.44
C SER A 61 -6.64 3.95 -5.41
N PRO A 62 -6.82 4.97 -4.56
CA PRO A 62 -7.86 4.97 -3.52
C PRO A 62 -9.26 4.80 -4.10
N ASP A 63 -9.53 5.28 -5.32
CA ASP A 63 -10.81 5.09 -6.02
C ASP A 63 -11.13 3.60 -6.25
N ILE A 64 -10.15 2.83 -6.73
CA ILE A 64 -10.29 1.37 -6.93
C ILE A 64 -10.46 0.67 -5.58
N ALA A 65 -9.68 1.08 -4.58
CA ALA A 65 -9.77 0.53 -3.23
C ALA A 65 -11.16 0.78 -2.63
N SER A 66 -11.68 2.00 -2.68
CA SER A 66 -13.02 2.37 -2.19
C SER A 66 -14.14 1.61 -2.88
N ASP A 67 -13.96 1.21 -4.14
CA ASP A 67 -14.93 0.31 -4.75
C ASP A 67 -14.83 -1.08 -4.12
N VAL A 68 -13.67 -1.74 -4.18
CA VAL A 68 -13.51 -3.17 -3.79
C VAL A 68 -13.54 -3.45 -2.28
N CYS A 69 -13.37 -2.41 -1.48
CA CYS A 69 -13.30 -2.45 -0.04
C CYS A 69 -14.54 -1.83 0.60
N PRO A 70 -15.13 -2.47 1.63
CA PRO A 70 -16.13 -1.83 2.46
C PRO A 70 -15.45 -0.97 3.53
N LEU A 71 -14.50 -0.12 3.12
CA LEU A 71 -13.91 0.86 4.02
C LEU A 71 -14.55 2.21 3.71
N ASP A 72 -15.22 2.78 4.72
CA ASP A 72 -15.60 4.18 4.68
C ASP A 72 -14.34 5.05 4.53
N ALA A 73 -14.43 6.15 3.78
CA ALA A 73 -13.29 7.05 3.55
C ALA A 73 -12.60 7.48 4.86
N GLY A 74 -13.38 7.63 5.94
CA GLY A 74 -12.88 7.96 7.28
C GLY A 74 -12.06 6.85 7.97
N ASP A 75 -12.17 5.59 7.56
CA ASP A 75 -11.34 4.49 8.08
C ASP A 75 -9.95 4.50 7.39
N LEU A 76 -9.94 4.74 6.08
CA LEU A 76 -8.70 4.92 5.29
C LEU A 76 -7.93 6.17 5.71
N GLU A 77 -8.62 7.25 6.10
CA GLU A 77 -8.00 8.46 6.62
C GLU A 77 -7.41 8.25 8.03
N GLN A 78 -8.07 7.48 8.89
CA GLN A 78 -7.53 7.14 10.22
C GLN A 78 -6.30 6.23 10.15
N GLN A 79 -6.18 5.37 9.14
CA GLN A 79 -4.98 4.55 8.96
C GLN A 79 -3.71 5.37 8.68
N VAL A 80 -3.83 6.53 8.02
CA VAL A 80 -2.69 7.43 7.75
C VAL A 80 -2.04 7.93 9.04
N VAL A 81 -2.81 8.02 10.12
CA VAL A 81 -2.33 8.50 11.42
C VAL A 81 -1.43 7.46 12.11
N ILE A 82 -1.56 6.18 11.78
CA ILE A 82 -0.87 5.06 12.45
C ILE A 82 0.15 4.37 11.53
N SER A 83 -0.02 4.44 10.21
CA SER A 83 0.88 3.81 9.25
C SER A 83 0.96 4.62 7.95
N PRO A 84 2.16 4.76 7.35
CA PRO A 84 2.34 5.49 6.09
C PRO A 84 1.65 4.80 4.90
N THR A 85 1.24 3.54 5.05
CA THR A 85 0.58 2.74 4.03
C THR A 85 -0.87 2.49 4.42
N ARG A 86 -1.81 2.94 3.59
CA ARG A 86 -3.23 2.56 3.72
C ARG A 86 -3.38 1.12 3.24
N THR A 87 -3.98 0.27 4.06
CA THR A 87 -4.22 -1.13 3.75
C THR A 87 -5.71 -1.44 3.78
N CYS A 88 -6.15 -2.30 2.86
CA CYS A 88 -7.52 -2.76 2.83
C CYS A 88 -7.62 -4.23 2.43
N ALA A 89 -8.58 -4.99 2.95
CA ALA A 89 -8.96 -6.29 2.38
C ALA A 89 -10.03 -6.14 1.29
N ALA A 90 -9.73 -6.59 0.07
CA ALA A 90 -10.72 -6.67 -1.00
C ALA A 90 -11.86 -7.64 -0.60
N LYS A 91 -13.10 -7.21 -0.78
CA LYS A 91 -14.31 -8.03 -0.55
C LYS A 91 -15.03 -8.41 -1.83
N LYS A 92 -14.80 -7.65 -2.91
CA LYS A 92 -15.30 -7.95 -4.24
C LYS A 92 -14.21 -7.73 -5.28
N THR A 93 -14.42 -8.33 -6.44
CA THR A 93 -13.54 -8.20 -7.59
C THR A 93 -14.16 -7.23 -8.58
N THR A 94 -13.35 -6.33 -9.16
CA THR A 94 -13.75 -5.36 -10.18
C THR A 94 -12.75 -5.38 -11.32
N GLU A 95 -13.18 -4.98 -12.51
CA GLU A 95 -12.31 -4.92 -13.70
C GLU A 95 -11.08 -4.03 -13.48
N ALA A 96 -11.23 -2.95 -12.69
CA ALA A 96 -10.14 -2.06 -12.33
C ALA A 96 -9.09 -2.74 -11.42
N LEU A 97 -9.54 -3.51 -10.41
CA LEU A 97 -8.65 -4.29 -9.55
C LEU A 97 -7.96 -5.40 -10.36
N GLU A 98 -8.70 -6.09 -11.23
CA GLU A 98 -8.16 -7.12 -12.12
C GLU A 98 -7.07 -6.56 -13.04
N ALA A 99 -7.28 -5.35 -13.59
CA ALA A 99 -6.29 -4.68 -14.42
C ALA A 99 -4.99 -4.36 -13.67
N GLU A 100 -5.07 -3.91 -12.42
CA GLU A 100 -3.88 -3.69 -11.59
C GLU A 100 -3.16 -4.99 -11.25
N VAL A 101 -3.90 -6.03 -10.86
CA VAL A 101 -3.30 -7.35 -10.61
C VAL A 101 -2.66 -7.90 -11.88
N ARG A 102 -3.29 -7.70 -13.04
CA ARG A 102 -2.74 -8.09 -14.33
C ARG A 102 -1.39 -7.43 -14.61
N LYS A 103 -1.23 -6.14 -14.30
CA LYS A 103 0.07 -5.45 -14.47
C LYS A 103 1.18 -6.05 -13.61
N VAL A 104 0.83 -6.55 -12.42
CA VAL A 104 1.77 -7.20 -11.50
C VAL A 104 2.12 -8.62 -11.97
N VAL A 105 1.13 -9.38 -12.44
CA VAL A 105 1.29 -10.79 -12.84
C VAL A 105 1.82 -10.94 -14.27
N LEU A 106 1.61 -9.93 -15.12
CA LEU A 106 2.07 -9.84 -16.51
C LEU A 106 2.83 -8.52 -16.70
N PRO A 107 4.03 -8.35 -16.11
CA PRO A 107 4.86 -7.22 -16.48
C PRO A 107 5.15 -7.33 -17.99
N ALA A 108 4.85 -6.28 -18.75
CA ALA A 108 5.18 -6.22 -20.16
C ALA A 108 6.70 -6.41 -20.32
N GLU A 109 7.10 -7.44 -21.08
CA GLU A 109 8.48 -7.65 -21.54
C GLU A 109 8.93 -6.53 -22.49
#